data_AF-A0A815T865-F1
#
_entry.id   AF-A0A815T865-F1
#
_cell.length_a   1.000
_cell.length_b   1.000
_cell.length_c   1.000
_cell.angle_alpha   90.00
_cell.angle_beta   90.00
_cell.angle_gamma   90.00
#
_symmetry.space_group_name_H-M   'P 1'
#
loop_
_entity.id
_entity.type
_entity.pdbx_description
1 polymer ?
#
loop_
_entity_poly.entity_id
_entity_poly.type
_entity_poly.pdbx_seq_one_letter_code
_entity_poly.pdbx_strand_id
1 'polypeptide(L)'
;MLKIIQWRLEPFLEQEMPVTQARFRKGRGTRDQIVNLRWLMEKVREYQKEFYLCFIDYSKAFDFANYEKLWSVLLEMGVSKHLIILMKNLYTNQQASAKTEYGNTKWFSIVKGVRQGCILSPYLFNLYAEHIMRKAGIDEAAGGIKTGGRNINNLRYTDDTKIMAETADDLEYLLRKVKEESAATGLKLNMKKTVVMTNGPIQEFHIDNDQVEIVKEFIFLGCSINTDGNW
;
A
#
# COMPACT_ATOMS: atom_id res chain seq x y z
N MET A 1 -10.76 -10.60 -23.21
CA MET A 1 -9.33 -10.22 -23.27
C MET A 1 -8.75 -9.85 -21.91
N LEU A 2 -9.26 -8.82 -21.21
CA LEU A 2 -8.70 -8.40 -19.90
C LEU A 2 -8.69 -9.52 -18.84
N LYS A 3 -9.73 -10.37 -18.79
CA LYS A 3 -9.78 -11.54 -17.89
C LYS A 3 -8.65 -12.56 -18.17
N ILE A 4 -8.22 -12.71 -19.42
CA ILE A 4 -7.13 -13.63 -19.79
C ILE A 4 -5.80 -13.06 -19.31
N ILE A 5 -5.60 -11.74 -19.45
CA ILE A 5 -4.41 -11.05 -18.94
C ILE A 5 -4.35 -11.16 -17.42
N GLN A 6 -5.48 -10.95 -16.75
CA GLN A 6 -5.60 -11.13 -15.30
C GLN A 6 -5.19 -12.54 -14.90
N TRP A 7 -5.76 -13.57 -15.53
CA TRP A 7 -5.47 -14.96 -15.21
C TRP A 7 -4.00 -15.35 -15.45
N ARG A 8 -3.33 -14.68 -16.40
CA ARG A 8 -1.89 -14.85 -16.63
C ARG A 8 -1.02 -14.07 -15.66
N LEU A 9 -1.51 -12.99 -15.05
CA LEU A 9 -0.80 -12.21 -14.03
C LEU A 9 -0.91 -12.85 -12.65
N GLU A 10 -2.03 -13.52 -12.37
CA GLU A 10 -2.35 -14.11 -11.07
C GLU A 10 -1.24 -15.03 -10.51
N PRO A 11 -0.61 -15.93 -11.30
CA PRO A 11 0.50 -16.74 -10.80
C PRO A 11 1.73 -15.92 -10.40
N PHE A 12 2.03 -14.83 -11.11
CA PHE A 12 3.16 -13.95 -10.77
C PHE A 12 2.90 -13.20 -9.48
N LEU A 13 1.66 -12.75 -9.28
CA LEU A 13 1.24 -12.15 -8.02
C LEU A 13 1.32 -13.15 -6.87
N GLU A 14 0.87 -14.38 -7.05
CA GLU A 14 0.95 -15.38 -5.97
C GLU A 14 2.39 -15.71 -5.58
N GLN A 15 3.30 -15.79 -6.57
CA GLN A 15 4.72 -16.07 -6.37
C GLN A 15 5.48 -14.88 -5.76
N GLU A 16 5.25 -13.67 -6.24
CA GLU A 16 6.03 -12.49 -5.84
C GLU A 16 5.42 -11.74 -4.64
N MET A 17 4.16 -11.95 -4.29
CA MET A 17 3.60 -11.26 -3.13
C MET A 17 4.13 -11.90 -1.81
N PRO A 18 4.62 -11.10 -0.84
CA PRO A 18 5.15 -11.62 0.42
C PRO A 18 4.04 -12.22 1.27
N VAL A 19 4.41 -13.02 2.27
CA VAL A 19 3.45 -13.64 3.21
C VAL A 19 2.68 -12.58 4.00
N THR A 20 3.18 -11.34 4.10
CA THR A 20 2.52 -10.21 4.76
C THR A 20 1.37 -9.59 3.94
N GLN A 21 1.26 -9.90 2.65
CA GLN A 21 0.18 -9.43 1.78
C GLN A 21 -0.98 -10.45 1.73
N ALA A 22 -2.17 -9.99 2.10
CA ALA A 22 -3.31 -10.89 2.30
C ALA A 22 -4.41 -10.84 1.25
N ARG A 23 -4.54 -9.78 0.45
CA ARG A 23 -5.61 -9.72 -0.58
C ARG A 23 -5.18 -10.40 -1.87
N PHE A 24 -6.16 -11.00 -2.56
CA PHE A 24 -6.01 -11.77 -3.80
C PHE A 24 -5.23 -13.08 -3.65
N ARG A 25 -5.03 -13.55 -2.40
CA ARG A 25 -4.66 -14.94 -2.14
C ARG A 25 -5.89 -15.75 -1.80
N LYS A 26 -6.02 -16.92 -2.42
CA LYS A 26 -7.08 -17.88 -2.09
C LYS A 26 -7.00 -18.23 -0.59
N GLY A 27 -8.08 -17.99 0.15
CA GLY A 27 -8.17 -18.31 1.58
C GLY A 27 -7.67 -17.24 2.56
N ARG A 28 -7.35 -16.02 2.09
CA ARG A 28 -7.04 -14.87 2.98
C ARG A 28 -8.00 -13.72 2.75
N GLY A 29 -8.73 -13.33 3.78
CA GLY A 29 -9.77 -12.30 3.73
C GLY A 29 -9.45 -11.05 4.54
N THR A 30 -10.36 -10.06 4.49
CA THR A 30 -10.33 -8.87 5.37
C THR A 30 -10.30 -9.26 6.84
N ARG A 31 -11.04 -10.30 7.22
CA ARG A 31 -11.13 -10.80 8.61
C ARG A 31 -9.78 -11.22 9.18
N ASP A 32 -8.96 -11.92 8.40
CA ASP A 32 -7.66 -12.39 8.87
C ASP A 32 -6.73 -11.23 9.20
N GLN A 33 -6.78 -10.15 8.42
CA GLN A 33 -5.98 -8.96 8.68
C GLN A 33 -6.44 -8.20 9.92
N ILE A 34 -7.75 -8.08 10.11
CA ILE A 34 -8.31 -7.48 11.32
C ILE A 34 -7.89 -8.29 12.54
N VAL A 35 -8.01 -9.63 12.48
CA VAL A 35 -7.60 -10.51 13.58
C VAL A 35 -6.10 -10.43 13.83
N ASN A 36 -5.25 -10.45 12.79
CA ASN A 36 -3.80 -10.33 12.95
C ASN A 36 -3.40 -9.01 13.63
N LEU A 37 -4.01 -7.90 13.21
CA LEU A 37 -3.75 -6.59 13.82
C LEU A 37 -4.21 -6.56 15.27
N ARG A 38 -5.40 -7.10 15.57
CA ARG A 38 -5.92 -7.22 16.94
C ARG A 38 -5.01 -8.03 17.84
N TRP A 39 -4.59 -9.22 17.38
CA TRP A 39 -3.66 -10.07 18.11
C TRP A 39 -2.32 -9.39 18.36
N LEU A 40 -1.81 -8.63 17.38
CA LEU A 40 -0.57 -7.87 17.56
C LEU A 40 -0.73 -6.82 18.66
N MET A 41 -1.82 -6.05 18.65
CA MET A 41 -2.12 -5.05 19.66
C MET A 41 -2.34 -5.66 21.05
N GLU A 42 -3.05 -6.78 21.14
CA GLU A 42 -3.22 -7.53 22.38
C GLU A 42 -1.88 -8.02 22.94
N LYS A 43 -1.00 -8.54 22.08
CA LYS A 43 0.34 -8.99 22.50
C LYS A 43 1.20 -7.83 22.98
N VAL A 44 1.22 -6.72 22.25
CA VAL A 44 1.95 -5.52 22.68
C VAL A 44 1.45 -5.06 24.06
N ARG A 45 0.13 -5.06 24.27
CA ARG A 45 -0.48 -4.72 25.57
C ARG A 45 -0.13 -5.71 26.67
N GLU A 46 -0.17 -7.01 26.40
CA GLU A 46 0.20 -8.07 27.35
C GLU A 46 1.64 -7.87 27.86
N TYR A 47 2.55 -7.50 26.97
CA TYR A 47 3.95 -7.21 27.32
C TYR A 47 4.21 -5.76 27.76
N GLN A 48 3.17 -4.92 27.90
CA GLN A 48 3.28 -3.50 28.27
C GLN A 48 4.29 -2.72 27.41
N LYS A 49 4.32 -3.03 26.11
CA LYS A 49 5.18 -2.37 25.13
C LYS A 49 4.48 -1.19 24.47
N GLU A 50 5.27 -0.28 23.96
CA GLU A 50 4.80 0.75 23.04
C GLU A 50 4.66 0.18 21.63
N PHE A 51 3.71 0.71 20.86
CA PHE A 51 3.60 0.48 19.44
C PHE A 51 3.30 1.76 18.69
N TYR A 52 3.73 1.78 17.44
CA TYR A 52 3.46 2.84 16.50
C TYR A 52 2.97 2.19 15.21
N LEU A 53 1.74 2.48 14.82
CA LEU A 53 1.12 1.99 13.59
C LEU A 53 0.88 3.19 12.66
N CYS A 54 1.56 3.21 11.51
CA CYS A 54 1.31 4.22 10.50
C CYS A 54 0.49 3.64 9.34
N PHE A 55 -0.65 4.28 9.08
CA PHE A 55 -1.53 3.98 7.96
C PHE A 55 -1.16 4.89 6.80
N ILE A 56 -0.55 4.33 5.76
CA ILE A 56 -0.04 5.09 4.62
C ILE A 56 -1.14 5.26 3.57
N ASP A 57 -1.38 6.49 3.14
CA ASP A 57 -2.26 6.81 2.01
C ASP A 57 -1.44 7.38 0.83
N TYR A 58 -1.76 6.96 -0.39
CA TYR A 58 -1.13 7.49 -1.60
C TYR A 58 -2.03 8.54 -2.27
N SER A 59 -1.46 9.70 -2.58
CA SER A 59 -2.16 10.78 -3.28
C SER A 59 -2.54 10.34 -4.69
N LYS A 60 -3.83 10.10 -4.94
CA LYS A 60 -4.40 9.68 -6.24
C LYS A 60 -3.56 8.58 -6.91
N ALA A 61 -3.33 7.49 -6.18
CA ALA A 61 -2.41 6.42 -6.56
C ALA A 61 -2.66 5.86 -7.98
N PHE A 62 -3.94 5.73 -8.36
CA PHE A 62 -4.34 5.28 -9.70
C PHE A 62 -4.07 6.33 -10.79
N ASP A 63 -4.03 7.63 -10.49
CA ASP A 63 -3.91 8.70 -11.48
C ASP A 63 -2.45 9.15 -11.71
N PHE A 64 -1.54 8.85 -10.78
CA PHE A 64 -0.14 9.28 -10.85
C PHE A 64 0.84 8.23 -11.38
N ALA A 65 0.41 6.98 -11.56
CA ALA A 65 1.27 5.93 -12.10
C ALA A 65 1.81 6.32 -13.49
N ASN A 66 3.12 6.59 -13.57
CA ASN A 66 3.81 6.84 -14.84
C ASN A 66 3.94 5.51 -15.60
N TYR A 67 3.51 5.47 -16.86
CA TYR A 67 3.53 4.26 -17.67
C TYR A 67 4.94 3.68 -17.83
N GLU A 68 5.96 4.49 -18.12
CA GLU A 68 7.31 4.01 -18.31
C GLU A 68 7.83 3.30 -17.05
N LYS A 69 7.64 3.94 -15.90
CA LYS A 69 8.01 3.38 -14.60
C LYS A 69 7.17 2.16 -14.22
N LEU A 70 5.87 2.16 -14.54
CA LEU A 70 5.02 1.00 -14.34
C LEU A 70 5.55 -0.21 -15.13
N TRP A 71 5.92 -0.02 -16.40
CA TRP A 71 6.44 -1.11 -17.21
C TRP A 71 7.82 -1.61 -16.76
N SER A 72 8.69 -0.73 -16.28
CA SER A 72 9.98 -1.13 -15.71
C SER A 72 9.78 -1.92 -14.41
N VAL A 73 8.90 -1.44 -13.53
CA VAL A 73 8.56 -2.12 -12.27
C VAL A 73 7.99 -3.51 -12.54
N LEU A 74 7.03 -3.66 -13.47
CA LEU A 74 6.49 -4.98 -13.79
C LEU A 74 7.56 -5.93 -14.34
N LEU A 75 8.51 -5.41 -15.13
CA LEU A 75 9.61 -6.22 -15.65
C LEU A 75 10.55 -6.66 -14.52
N GLU A 76 10.89 -5.79 -13.58
CA GLU A 76 11.69 -6.11 -12.40
C GLU A 76 10.98 -7.09 -11.45
N MET A 77 9.66 -7.00 -11.36
CA MET A 77 8.80 -7.94 -10.63
C MET A 77 8.59 -9.27 -11.39
N GLY A 78 9.31 -9.53 -12.48
CA GLY A 78 9.32 -10.82 -13.18
C GLY A 78 8.17 -11.05 -14.17
N VAL A 79 7.34 -10.03 -14.47
CA VAL A 79 6.26 -10.17 -15.45
C VAL A 79 6.85 -10.33 -16.85
N SER A 80 6.36 -11.34 -17.60
CA SER A 80 6.87 -11.61 -18.94
C SER A 80 6.75 -10.41 -19.90
N LYS A 81 7.79 -10.17 -20.71
CA LYS A 81 7.84 -9.08 -21.70
C LYS A 81 6.63 -9.08 -22.65
N HIS A 82 6.16 -10.26 -23.06
CA HIS A 82 4.99 -10.39 -23.93
C HIS A 82 3.70 -9.86 -23.29
N LEU A 83 3.48 -10.13 -21.99
CA LEU A 83 2.35 -9.57 -21.24
C LEU A 83 2.48 -8.06 -21.10
N ILE A 84 3.69 -7.56 -20.83
CA ILE A 84 3.95 -6.12 -20.73
C ILE A 84 3.64 -5.41 -22.06
N ILE A 85 4.04 -5.97 -23.19
CA ILE A 85 3.72 -5.42 -24.52
C ILE A 85 2.20 -5.39 -24.75
N LEU A 86 1.50 -6.47 -24.40
CA LEU A 86 0.05 -6.52 -24.53
C LEU A 86 -0.63 -5.45 -23.66
N MET A 87 -0.14 -5.24 -22.44
CA MET A 87 -0.62 -4.17 -21.57
C MET A 87 -0.27 -2.79 -22.14
N LYS A 88 0.96 -2.54 -22.59
CA LYS A 88 1.35 -1.29 -23.27
C LYS A 88 0.39 -0.93 -24.41
N ASN A 89 0.03 -1.91 -25.23
CA ASN A 89 -0.92 -1.71 -26.34
C ASN A 89 -2.32 -1.32 -25.83
N LEU A 90 -2.76 -1.87 -24.71
CA LEU A 90 -4.01 -1.43 -24.05
C LEU A 90 -3.91 0.00 -23.52
N TYR A 91 -2.72 0.46 -23.14
CA TYR A 91 -2.45 1.79 -22.57
C TYR A 91 -2.09 2.87 -23.59
N THR A 92 -1.89 2.52 -24.85
CA THR A 92 -1.51 3.45 -25.91
C THR A 92 -2.72 4.24 -26.44
N ASN A 93 -2.55 5.54 -26.71
CA ASN A 93 -3.54 6.45 -27.32
C ASN A 93 -4.92 6.43 -26.64
N GLN A 94 -4.96 6.27 -25.33
CA GLN A 94 -6.22 6.30 -24.60
C GLN A 94 -6.82 7.70 -24.59
N GLN A 95 -8.13 7.78 -24.78
CA GLN A 95 -8.90 8.99 -24.62
C GLN A 95 -10.05 8.72 -23.65
N ALA A 96 -10.39 9.72 -22.83
CA ALA A 96 -11.56 9.70 -21.96
C ALA A 96 -12.43 10.94 -22.19
N SER A 97 -13.70 10.79 -21.85
CA SER A 97 -14.67 11.88 -21.74
C SER A 97 -15.50 11.63 -20.48
N ALA A 98 -15.71 12.67 -19.69
CA ALA A 98 -16.62 12.63 -18.55
C ALA A 98 -18.05 12.92 -19.01
N LYS A 99 -19.00 12.09 -18.57
CA LYS A 99 -20.44 12.31 -18.74
C LYS A 99 -20.94 13.22 -17.61
N THR A 100 -21.51 14.35 -17.97
CA THR A 100 -22.11 15.32 -17.02
C THR A 100 -23.62 15.44 -17.27
N GLU A 101 -24.33 16.14 -16.40
CA GLU A 101 -25.77 16.43 -16.57
C GLU A 101 -26.07 17.22 -17.85
N TYR A 102 -25.09 17.97 -18.36
CA TYR A 102 -25.18 18.76 -19.59
C TYR A 102 -24.68 18.00 -20.84
N GLY A 103 -24.35 16.71 -20.71
CA GLY A 103 -23.82 15.88 -21.78
C GLY A 103 -22.35 15.49 -21.58
N ASN A 104 -21.77 14.88 -22.62
CA ASN A 104 -20.38 14.42 -22.59
C ASN A 104 -19.42 15.59 -22.81
N THR A 105 -18.38 15.64 -21.99
CA THR A 105 -17.26 16.58 -22.18
C THR A 105 -16.44 16.24 -23.42
N LYS A 106 -15.60 17.17 -23.86
CA LYS A 106 -14.67 16.91 -24.97
C LYS A 106 -13.72 15.77 -24.61
N TRP A 107 -13.39 14.95 -25.59
CA TRP A 107 -12.39 13.90 -25.43
C TRP A 107 -11.03 14.51 -25.09
N PHE A 108 -10.36 13.94 -24.10
CA PHE A 108 -8.99 14.29 -23.72
C PHE A 108 -8.13 13.03 -23.66
N SER A 109 -6.85 13.17 -23.98
CA SER A 109 -5.90 12.05 -23.95
C SER A 109 -5.45 11.72 -22.53
N ILE A 110 -5.39 10.44 -22.21
CA ILE A 110 -4.86 9.94 -20.93
C ILE A 110 -3.37 9.67 -21.11
N VAL A 111 -2.55 10.43 -20.37
CA VAL A 111 -1.07 10.35 -20.45
C VAL A 111 -0.43 9.66 -19.25
N LYS A 112 -1.18 9.45 -18.18
CA LYS A 112 -0.73 8.79 -16.94
C LYS A 112 -1.90 8.15 -16.21
N GLY A 113 -1.57 7.23 -15.32
CA GLY A 113 -2.52 6.58 -14.44
C GLY A 113 -3.12 5.30 -15.02
N VAL A 114 -3.45 4.37 -14.13
CA VAL A 114 -4.14 3.13 -14.44
C VAL A 114 -5.65 3.37 -14.52
N ARG A 115 -6.34 2.67 -15.43
CA ARG A 115 -7.78 2.85 -15.68
C ARG A 115 -8.60 2.55 -14.42
N GLN A 116 -9.30 3.54 -13.87
CA GLN A 116 -10.25 3.29 -12.78
C GLN A 116 -11.39 2.37 -13.27
N GLY A 117 -11.76 1.38 -12.46
CA GLY A 117 -12.76 0.36 -12.83
C GLY A 117 -12.24 -0.75 -13.75
N CYS A 118 -10.98 -0.71 -14.21
CA CYS A 118 -10.38 -1.82 -14.93
C CYS A 118 -10.01 -2.95 -13.96
N ILE A 119 -10.36 -4.19 -14.33
CA ILE A 119 -10.05 -5.39 -13.54
C ILE A 119 -8.55 -5.63 -13.32
N LEU A 120 -7.68 -5.04 -14.15
CA LEU A 120 -6.22 -5.16 -14.01
C LEU A 120 -5.62 -4.13 -13.06
N SER A 121 -6.28 -2.98 -12.85
CA SER A 121 -5.69 -1.85 -12.12
C SER A 121 -5.34 -2.19 -10.67
N PRO A 122 -6.16 -2.92 -9.90
CA PRO A 122 -5.78 -3.32 -8.54
C PRO A 122 -4.52 -4.19 -8.50
N TYR A 123 -4.36 -5.10 -9.47
CA TYR A 123 -3.21 -5.98 -9.56
C TYR A 123 -1.93 -5.24 -9.92
N LEU A 124 -2.02 -4.33 -10.88
CA LEU A 124 -0.91 -3.48 -11.28
C LEU A 124 -0.46 -2.60 -10.10
N PHE A 125 -1.42 -2.03 -9.37
CA PHE A 125 -1.11 -1.22 -8.19
C PHE A 125 -0.45 -2.06 -7.07
N ASN A 126 -0.93 -3.28 -6.82
CA ASN A 126 -0.33 -4.16 -5.82
C ASN A 126 1.11 -4.51 -6.14
N LEU A 127 1.43 -4.89 -7.39
CA LEU A 127 2.82 -5.16 -7.81
C LEU A 127 3.70 -3.93 -7.65
N TYR A 128 3.13 -2.77 -7.92
CA TYR A 128 3.83 -1.51 -7.82
C TYR A 128 4.14 -1.11 -6.38
N ALA A 129 3.16 -1.21 -5.48
CA ALA A 129 3.35 -1.02 -4.05
C ALA A 129 4.35 -2.05 -3.47
N GLU A 130 4.26 -3.30 -3.91
CA GLU A 130 5.19 -4.35 -3.49
C GLU A 130 6.62 -4.04 -3.89
N HIS A 131 6.83 -3.56 -5.11
CA HIS A 131 8.14 -3.14 -5.59
C HIS A 131 8.74 -2.04 -4.70
N ILE A 132 7.96 -1.02 -4.34
CA ILE A 132 8.39 0.07 -3.45
C ILE A 132 8.84 -0.50 -2.10
N MET A 133 8.04 -1.39 -1.51
CA MET A 133 8.34 -1.97 -0.20
C MET A 133 9.61 -2.83 -0.22
N ARG A 134 9.83 -3.59 -1.30
CA ARG A 134 11.07 -4.36 -1.52
C ARG A 134 12.29 -3.46 -1.69
N LYS A 135 12.18 -2.40 -2.49
CA LYS A 135 13.29 -1.44 -2.68
C LYS A 135 13.60 -0.66 -1.40
N ALA A 136 12.57 -0.33 -0.63
CA ALA A 136 12.71 0.29 0.68
C ALA A 136 13.33 -0.66 1.73
N GLY A 137 13.48 -1.96 1.43
CA GLY A 137 14.09 -2.95 2.31
C GLY A 137 13.35 -3.07 3.63
N ILE A 138 12.01 -2.96 3.59
CA ILE A 138 11.18 -2.95 4.80
C ILE A 138 11.23 -4.31 5.48
N ASP A 139 11.12 -5.41 4.74
CA ASP A 139 11.10 -6.75 5.33
C ASP A 139 12.45 -7.12 5.99
N GLU A 140 13.56 -6.53 5.55
CA GLU A 140 14.91 -6.68 6.12
C GLU A 140 15.24 -5.63 7.20
N ALA A 141 14.39 -4.63 7.41
CA ALA A 141 14.66 -3.56 8.37
C ALA A 141 14.62 -4.08 9.81
N ALA A 142 15.51 -3.54 10.65
CA ALA A 142 15.58 -3.87 12.08
C ALA A 142 14.38 -3.34 12.87
N GLY A 143 13.79 -2.22 12.42
CA GLY A 143 12.57 -1.63 13.00
C GLY A 143 11.35 -2.52 12.74
N GLY A 144 10.42 -2.53 13.69
CA GLY A 144 9.24 -3.40 13.67
C GLY A 144 8.76 -3.80 15.06
N ILE A 145 7.71 -4.60 15.13
CA ILE A 145 7.20 -5.20 16.36
C ILE A 145 7.76 -6.62 16.51
N LYS A 146 8.54 -6.85 17.56
CA LYS A 146 9.18 -8.15 17.80
C LYS A 146 8.26 -9.03 18.64
N THR A 147 7.71 -10.07 18.02
CA THR A 147 6.81 -11.04 18.67
C THR A 147 7.09 -12.47 18.20
N GLY A 148 7.13 -13.42 19.13
CA GLY A 148 7.33 -14.84 18.83
C GLY A 148 8.61 -15.16 18.04
N GLY A 149 9.70 -14.39 18.26
CA GLY A 149 10.97 -14.55 17.54
C GLY A 149 10.97 -14.02 16.10
N ARG A 150 9.92 -13.30 15.69
CA ARG A 150 9.81 -12.66 14.38
C ARG A 150 9.71 -11.15 14.52
N ASN A 151 10.23 -10.42 13.55
CA ASN A 151 10.01 -8.98 13.42
C ASN A 151 8.85 -8.72 12.47
N ILE A 152 7.81 -8.01 12.93
CA ILE A 152 6.64 -7.66 12.12
C ILE A 152 6.64 -6.15 11.95
N ASN A 153 7.06 -5.69 10.78
CA ASN A 153 7.21 -4.27 10.47
C ASN A 153 6.15 -3.73 9.49
N ASN A 154 5.37 -4.61 8.87
CA ASN A 154 4.31 -4.19 7.96
C ASN A 154 3.12 -5.17 7.92
N LEU A 155 1.94 -4.63 7.63
CA LEU A 155 0.73 -5.39 7.30
C LEU A 155 0.12 -4.78 6.04
N ARG A 156 0.02 -5.58 4.97
CA ARG A 156 -0.38 -5.09 3.64
C ARG A 156 -1.75 -5.66 3.24
N TYR A 157 -2.73 -4.78 3.03
CA TYR A 157 -4.01 -5.15 2.45
C TYR A 157 -4.37 -4.20 1.31
N THR A 158 -4.14 -4.64 0.08
CA THR A 158 -4.21 -3.81 -1.14
C THR A 158 -3.51 -2.47 -1.03
N ASP A 159 -4.22 -1.40 -1.35
CA ASP A 159 -3.89 0.00 -1.32
C ASP A 159 -3.58 0.49 0.10
N ASP A 160 -4.02 -0.23 1.14
CA ASP A 160 -3.77 0.09 2.54
C ASP A 160 -2.48 -0.59 3.04
N THR A 161 -1.36 0.10 2.85
CA THR A 161 -0.07 -0.31 3.43
C THR A 161 0.06 0.24 4.85
N LYS A 162 0.41 -0.64 5.79
CA LYS A 162 0.72 -0.24 7.17
C LYS A 162 2.16 -0.58 7.47
N ILE A 163 2.86 0.36 8.08
CA ILE A 163 4.16 0.12 8.69
C ILE A 163 4.04 0.24 10.20
N MET A 164 4.83 -0.54 10.90
CA MET A 164 4.70 -0.74 12.34
C MET A 164 6.08 -0.75 12.98
N ALA A 165 6.20 -0.19 14.18
CA ALA A 165 7.43 -0.21 14.96
C ALA A 165 7.14 -0.15 16.46
N GLU A 166 8.13 -0.55 17.28
CA GLU A 166 8.10 -0.39 18.74
C GLU A 166 8.51 1.02 19.18
N THR A 167 9.21 1.80 18.33
CA THR A 167 9.67 3.15 18.63
C THR A 167 9.26 4.16 17.56
N ALA A 168 9.14 5.43 17.94
CA ALA A 168 8.86 6.51 16.99
C ALA A 168 9.98 6.69 15.95
N ASP A 169 11.25 6.60 16.38
CA ASP A 169 12.43 6.74 15.51
C ASP A 169 12.47 5.64 14.44
N ASP A 170 12.18 4.39 14.83
CA ASP A 170 12.09 3.27 13.88
C ASP A 170 10.94 3.50 12.89
N LEU A 171 9.78 3.98 13.36
CA LEU A 171 8.65 4.28 12.48
C LEU A 171 9.02 5.38 11.47
N GLU A 172 9.65 6.45 11.93
CA GLU A 172 10.10 7.56 11.09
C GLU A 172 11.09 7.07 10.03
N TYR A 173 12.08 6.27 10.43
CA TYR A 173 13.06 5.68 9.53
C TYR A 173 12.39 4.83 8.44
N LEU A 174 11.46 3.94 8.82
CA LEU A 174 10.72 3.11 7.87
C LEU A 174 9.86 3.95 6.92
N LEU A 175 9.15 4.94 7.45
CA LEU A 175 8.28 5.81 6.65
C LEU A 175 9.08 6.65 5.65
N ARG A 176 10.25 7.16 6.07
CA ARG A 176 11.14 7.93 5.20
C ARG A 176 11.63 7.10 4.01
N LYS A 177 12.05 5.86 4.24
CA LYS A 177 12.42 4.94 3.13
C LYS A 177 11.27 4.69 2.17
N VAL A 178 10.06 4.42 2.69
CA VAL A 178 8.88 4.24 1.83
C VAL A 178 8.59 5.52 1.04
N LYS A 179 8.71 6.71 1.66
CA LYS A 179 8.49 8.01 1.01
C LYS A 179 9.48 8.25 -0.12
N GLU A 180 10.77 7.98 0.11
CA GLU A 180 11.85 8.14 -0.88
C GLU A 180 11.65 7.21 -2.08
N GLU A 181 11.43 5.92 -1.85
CA GLU A 181 11.21 4.93 -2.91
C GLU A 181 9.88 5.15 -3.65
N SER A 182 8.85 5.62 -2.95
CA SER A 182 7.60 6.05 -3.57
C SER A 182 7.84 7.21 -4.54
N ALA A 183 8.60 8.23 -4.13
CA ALA A 183 8.92 9.37 -4.99
C ALA A 183 9.78 8.96 -6.19
N ALA A 184 10.76 8.07 -5.98
CA ALA A 184 11.62 7.52 -7.03
C ALA A 184 10.81 6.75 -8.08
N THR A 185 9.79 6.02 -7.66
CA THR A 185 8.86 5.33 -8.57
C THR A 185 7.80 6.28 -9.15
N GLY A 186 7.52 7.42 -8.53
CA GLY A 186 6.61 8.45 -9.03
C GLY A 186 5.24 8.45 -8.36
N LEU A 187 5.08 7.71 -7.26
CA LEU A 187 3.97 7.85 -6.33
C LEU A 187 4.30 8.88 -5.25
N LYS A 188 3.27 9.56 -4.75
CA LYS A 188 3.41 10.54 -3.69
C LYS A 188 2.56 10.13 -2.49
N LEU A 189 3.18 10.04 -1.32
CA LEU A 189 2.45 9.85 -0.07
C LEU A 189 1.59 11.08 0.23
N ASN A 190 0.39 10.83 0.70
CA ASN A 190 -0.54 11.85 1.14
C ASN A 190 -0.38 12.09 2.64
N MET A 191 0.59 12.91 3.03
CA MET A 191 0.89 13.14 4.45
C MET A 191 -0.31 13.66 5.27
N LYS A 192 -1.29 14.32 4.62
CA LYS A 192 -2.52 14.79 5.26
C LYS A 192 -3.55 13.70 5.55
N LYS A 193 -3.46 12.55 4.86
CA LYS A 193 -4.34 11.39 5.08
C LYS A 193 -3.61 10.22 5.72
N THR A 194 -2.28 10.23 5.67
CA THR A 194 -1.45 9.34 6.46
C THR A 194 -1.67 9.67 7.93
N VAL A 195 -1.93 8.66 8.75
CA VAL A 195 -2.16 8.81 10.19
C VAL A 195 -1.32 7.83 10.98
N VAL A 196 -0.94 8.21 12.19
CA VAL A 196 -0.21 7.37 13.15
C VAL A 196 -1.12 7.07 14.33
N MET A 197 -1.24 5.80 14.69
CA MET A 197 -1.94 5.35 15.90
C MET A 197 -0.91 4.74 16.86
N THR A 198 -0.91 5.20 18.11
CA THR A 198 0.09 4.79 19.10
C THR A 198 -0.43 4.87 20.53
N ASN A 199 0.01 3.92 21.36
CA ASN A 199 -0.11 3.96 22.82
C ASN A 199 1.12 4.62 23.50
N GLY A 200 2.13 5.04 22.72
CA GLY A 200 3.31 5.74 23.21
C GLY A 200 3.01 7.20 23.61
N PRO A 201 3.95 7.85 24.31
CA PRO A 201 3.74 9.17 24.94
C PRO A 201 3.84 10.37 23.98
N ILE A 202 3.93 10.14 22.67
CA ILE A 202 4.15 11.22 21.70
C ILE A 202 2.88 12.06 21.49
N GLN A 203 3.07 13.37 21.34
CA GLN A 203 2.00 14.32 21.02
C GLN A 203 2.07 14.81 19.58
N GLU A 204 3.26 14.74 18.97
CA GLU A 204 3.51 15.16 17.59
C GLU A 204 4.40 14.12 16.90
N PHE A 205 4.18 13.94 15.60
CA PHE A 205 4.98 13.06 14.76
C PHE A 205 5.20 13.76 13.41
N HIS A 206 6.46 13.91 13.02
CA HIS A 206 6.85 14.64 11.83
C HIS A 206 7.63 13.74 10.89
N ILE A 207 7.43 13.94 9.59
CA ILE A 207 8.29 13.37 8.55
C ILE A 207 8.77 14.52 7.68
N ASP A 208 10.06 14.80 7.75
CA ASP A 208 10.67 16.00 7.17
C ASP A 208 10.00 17.27 7.74
N ASN A 209 9.30 18.02 6.89
CA ASN A 209 8.56 19.24 7.28
C ASN A 209 7.05 19.00 7.41
N ASP A 210 6.56 17.78 7.15
CA ASP A 210 5.15 17.45 7.18
C ASP A 210 4.77 16.87 8.55
N GLN A 211 3.80 17.49 9.23
CA GLN A 211 3.18 16.91 10.43
C GLN A 211 2.21 15.80 10.02
N VAL A 212 2.32 14.64 10.67
CA VAL A 212 1.40 13.50 10.48
C VAL A 212 0.42 13.48 11.64
N GLU A 213 -0.85 13.30 11.33
CA GLU A 213 -1.90 13.26 12.34
C GLU A 213 -1.74 12.03 13.24
N ILE A 214 -1.83 12.22 14.56
CA ILE A 214 -1.85 11.14 15.55
C ILE A 214 -3.29 10.92 15.99
N VAL A 215 -3.75 9.67 15.90
CA VAL A 215 -5.11 9.26 16.26
C VAL A 215 -5.10 8.20 17.36
N LYS A 216 -6.16 8.17 18.18
CA LYS A 216 -6.40 7.11 19.16
C LYS A 216 -7.33 6.00 18.65
N GLU A 217 -8.08 6.30 17.59
CA GLU A 217 -9.02 5.39 16.96
C GLU A 217 -8.93 5.53 15.43
N PHE A 218 -9.02 4.41 14.71
CA PHE A 218 -9.01 4.38 13.26
C PHE A 218 -9.98 3.33 12.71
N ILE A 219 -10.73 3.67 11.67
CA ILE A 219 -11.63 2.73 10.98
C ILE A 219 -10.81 1.92 9.97
N PHE A 220 -10.49 0.69 10.33
CA PHE A 220 -9.76 -0.23 9.46
C PHE A 220 -10.70 -1.29 8.87
N LEU A 221 -10.83 -1.31 7.54
CA LEU A 221 -11.67 -2.28 6.80
C LEU A 221 -13.12 -2.36 7.32
N GLY A 222 -13.66 -1.23 7.78
CA GLY A 222 -15.02 -1.13 8.34
C GLY A 222 -15.14 -1.51 9.81
N CYS A 223 -14.03 -1.79 10.50
CA CYS A 223 -13.99 -2.02 11.94
C CYS A 223 -13.24 -0.88 12.65
N SER A 224 -13.80 -0.37 13.75
CA SER A 224 -13.05 0.51 14.64
C SER A 224 -11.94 -0.27 15.35
N ILE A 225 -10.77 0.37 15.45
CA ILE A 225 -9.60 -0.09 16.18
C ILE A 225 -9.14 1.09 17.02
N ASN A 226 -9.00 0.89 18.33
CA ASN A 226 -8.45 1.90 19.23
C ASN A 226 -7.23 1.39 20.01
N THR A 227 -6.49 2.33 20.58
CA THR A 227 -5.27 2.04 21.34
C THR A 227 -5.52 1.25 22.62
N ASP A 228 -6.76 1.27 23.13
CA ASP A 228 -7.13 0.62 24.40
C ASP A 228 -7.56 -0.84 24.20
N GLY A 229 -7.65 -1.31 22.94
CA GLY A 229 -8.12 -2.65 22.61
C GLY A 229 -9.58 -2.90 22.97
N ASN A 230 -10.39 -1.84 23.10
CA ASN A 230 -11.83 -1.94 23.28
C ASN A 230 -12.48 -1.94 21.89
N TRP A 231 -13.14 -3.03 21.51
CA TRP A 231 -13.65 -3.24 20.15
C TRP A 231 -15.16 -3.06 20.06
#